data_AF-A0A2K1XDI3-F1
#
_entry.id   AF-A0A2K1XDI3-F1
#
_cell.length_a   1.000
_cell.length_b   1.000
_cell.length_c   1.000
_cell.angle_alpha   90.00
_cell.angle_beta   90.00
_cell.angle_gamma   90.00
#
_symmetry.space_group_name_H-M   'P 1'
#
loop_
_entity.id
_entity.type
_entity.pdbx_description
1 polymer ?
#
loop_
_entity_poly.entity_id
_entity_poly.type
_entity_poly.pdbx_seq_one_letter_code
_entity_poly.pdbx_strand_id
1 'polypeptide(L)' 'MSTSKDVTLQVEIQYCGNGELVEVAGSFNGWHRWIRLDPQPSSSIWDNFGSRKSRLWSAMLWLLSWGI' A
#
# COMPACT_ATOMS: atom_id res chain seq x y z
N MET A 1 -32.09 -13.51 11.77
CA MET A 1 -30.94 -12.58 11.76
C MET A 1 -29.69 -13.41 11.52
N SER A 2 -29.18 -13.43 10.29
CA SER A 2 -27.90 -14.07 9.99
C SER A 2 -26.81 -13.03 10.20
N THR A 3 -26.04 -13.17 11.27
CA THR A 3 -24.80 -12.42 11.44
C THR A 3 -23.77 -13.01 10.48
N SER A 4 -23.67 -12.44 9.28
CA SER A 4 -22.49 -12.65 8.45
C SER A 4 -21.31 -12.19 9.30
N LYS A 5 -20.38 -13.09 9.63
CA LYS A 5 -19.16 -12.70 10.31
C LYS A 5 -18.41 -11.77 9.36
N ASP A 6 -18.25 -10.51 9.73
CA ASP A 6 -17.39 -9.60 8.98
C ASP A 6 -15.96 -10.13 9.10
N VAL A 7 -15.46 -10.71 8.00
CA VAL A 7 -14.07 -11.16 7.93
C VAL A 7 -13.22 -9.98 7.49
N THR A 8 -12.27 -9.60 8.34
CA THR A 8 -11.23 -8.62 8.01
C THR A 8 -9.99 -9.36 7.51
N LEU A 9 -9.43 -8.86 6.42
CA LEU A 9 -8.17 -9.33 5.85
C LEU A 9 -7.11 -8.26 6.04
N GLN A 10 -5.95 -8.67 6.56
CA GLN A 10 -4.78 -7.83 6.63
C GLN A 10 -3.97 -7.98 5.34
N VAL A 11 -3.70 -6.87 4.66
CA VAL A 11 -2.96 -6.86 3.38
C VAL A 11 -1.87 -5.79 3.43
N GLU A 12 -0.67 -6.17 3.03
CA GLU A 12 0.41 -5.21 2.79
C GLU A 12 0.41 -4.80 1.31
N ILE A 13 0.39 -3.50 1.04
CA ILE A 13 0.61 -2.95 -0.31
C ILE A 13 2.03 -2.45 -0.38
N GLN A 14 2.74 -2.82 -1.45
CA GLN A 14 4.11 -2.40 -1.72
C GLN A 14 4.23 -1.74 -3.09
N TYR A 15 5.03 -0.67 -3.15
CA TYR A 15 5.40 0.00 -4.39
C TYR A 15 6.89 0.34 -4.36
N CYS A 16 7.62 0.03 -5.43
CA CYS A 16 9.02 0.41 -5.58
C CYS A 16 9.13 1.52 -6.62
N GLY A 17 9.58 2.70 -6.22
CA GLY A 17 9.70 3.83 -7.13
C GLY A 17 10.21 5.10 -6.47
N ASN A 18 10.42 6.11 -7.29
CA ASN A 18 10.87 7.44 -6.88
C ASN A 18 9.67 8.31 -6.48
N GLY A 19 9.79 9.04 -5.38
CA GLY A 19 8.75 9.96 -4.91
C GLY A 19 9.11 10.66 -3.60
N GLU A 20 8.48 11.79 -3.35
CA GLU A 20 8.52 12.45 -2.02
C GLU A 20 7.31 12.02 -1.18
N LEU A 21 6.19 11.72 -1.87
CA LEU A 21 4.94 11.20 -1.35
C LEU A 21 4.44 10.13 -2.31
N VAL A 22 4.04 8.96 -1.78
CA VAL A 22 3.37 7.91 -2.55
C VAL A 22 2.06 7.58 -1.87
N GLU A 23 1.00 7.49 -2.67
CA GLU A 23 -0.35 7.22 -2.20
C GLU A 23 -0.99 6.14 -3.06
N VAL A 24 -1.89 5.36 -2.45
CA VAL A 24 -2.68 4.33 -3.13
C VAL A 24 -4.17 4.64 -3.03
N ALA A 25 -4.86 4.44 -4.16
CA ALA A 25 -6.31 4.42 -4.26
C ALA A 25 -6.77 3.27 -5.15
N GLY A 26 -7.95 2.74 -4.85
CA GLY A 26 -8.54 1.62 -5.58
C GLY A 26 -10.01 1.44 -5.21
N SER A 27 -10.64 0.42 -5.78
CA SER A 27 -12.04 0.08 -5.48
C SER A 27 -12.28 -0.11 -3.98
N PHE A 28 -11.31 -0.68 -3.26
CA PHE A 28 -11.38 -0.93 -1.82
C PHE A 28 -11.49 0.33 -0.95
N ASN A 29 -11.09 1.50 -1.44
CA ASN A 29 -11.25 2.78 -0.74
C ASN A 29 -12.11 3.80 -1.51
N GLY A 30 -12.75 3.34 -2.58
CA GLY A 30 -13.67 4.12 -3.40
C GLY A 30 -12.98 5.08 -4.34
N TRP A 31 -11.69 4.91 -4.67
CA TRP A 31 -10.87 5.74 -5.57
C TRP A 31 -10.63 7.21 -5.17
N HIS A 32 -11.47 7.78 -4.33
CA HIS A 32 -11.43 9.20 -3.94
C HIS A 32 -10.75 9.43 -2.60
N ARG A 33 -10.37 8.36 -1.89
CA ARG A 33 -9.62 8.44 -0.63
C ARG A 33 -8.22 7.90 -0.86
N TRP A 34 -7.22 8.76 -0.71
CA TRP A 34 -5.82 8.37 -0.83
C TRP A 34 -5.29 7.86 0.50
N ILE A 35 -4.54 6.77 0.45
CA ILE A 35 -3.83 6.24 1.61
C ILE A 35 -2.36 6.42 1.35
N ARG A 36 -1.69 7.16 2.23
CA ARG A 36 -0.25 7.39 2.18
C ARG A 36 0.51 6.09 2.46
N LEU A 37 1.50 5.80 1.62
CA LEU A 37 2.48 4.75 1.86
C LEU A 37 3.68 5.31 2.64
N ASP A 38 4.20 4.49 3.55
CA ASP A 38 5.36 4.84 4.34
C ASP A 38 6.66 4.43 3.63
N PRO A 39 7.67 5.30 3.62
CA PRO A 39 8.98 4.98 3.10
C PRO A 39 9.67 3.91 3.96
N GLN A 40 10.02 2.77 3.36
CA GLN A 40 10.68 1.69 4.11
C GLN A 40 12.17 1.98 4.33
N PRO A 41 12.67 1.86 5.58
CA PRO A 41 13.98 2.38 6.01
C PRO A 41 15.20 1.69 5.38
N SER A 42 15.04 0.52 4.76
CA SER A 42 16.14 -0.34 4.27
C SER A 42 16.17 -0.55 2.76
N SER A 43 15.32 0.15 2.01
CA SER A 43 15.02 -0.21 0.62
C SER A 43 15.87 0.46 -0.46
N SER A 44 17.08 0.93 -0.13
CA SER A 44 17.94 1.53 -1.15
C SER A 44 18.44 0.47 -2.13
N ILE A 45 17.68 0.21 -3.18
CA ILE A 45 18.18 -0.48 -4.37
C ILE A 45 19.17 0.49 -4.99
N TRP A 46 20.46 0.14 -4.93
CA TRP A 46 21.54 0.97 -5.44
C TRP A 46 21.45 0.99 -6.96
N ASP A 47 21.03 2.12 -7.52
CA ASP A 47 21.25 2.45 -8.91
C ASP A 47 22.73 2.85 -9.09
N ASN A 48 23.47 2.06 -9.88
CA ASN A 48 24.89 2.28 -10.20
C ASN A 48 25.16 3.53 -11.06
N PHE A 49 24.13 4.26 -11.50
CA PHE A 49 24.20 5.33 -12.49
C PHE A 49 23.83 6.72 -11.96
N GLY A 50 23.69 6.88 -10.63
CA GLY A 50 23.52 8.20 -10.02
C GLY A 50 22.15 8.86 -10.23
N SER A 51 21.12 8.11 -10.62
CA SER A 51 19.74 8.59 -10.62
C SER A 51 19.10 8.48 -9.22
N ARG A 52 17.94 9.13 -9.01
CA ARG A 52 17.23 9.08 -7.72
C ARG A 52 16.98 7.62 -7.36
N LYS A 53 17.50 7.20 -6.20
CA LYS A 53 17.35 5.83 -5.68
C LYS A 53 15.87 5.51 -5.51
N SER A 54 15.39 4.47 -6.20
CA SER A 54 14.05 3.93 -5.97
C SER A 54 13.91 3.53 -4.51
N ARG A 55 12.80 3.95 -3.91
CA ARG A 55 12.46 3.61 -2.52
C ARG A 55 11.32 2.60 -2.53
N LEU A 56 11.33 1.66 -1.60
CA LEU A 56 10.17 0.84 -1.29
C LEU A 56 9.23 1.64 -0.39
N TRP A 57 7.98 1.65 -0.77
CA TRP A 57 6.88 2.27 -0.05
C TRP A 57 5.91 1.18 0.34
N SER A 58 5.41 1.19 1.57
CA SER A 58 4.36 0.24 1.94
C SER A 58 3.38 0.78 2.97
N ALA A 59 2.20 0.16 3.01
CA ALA A 59 1.20 0.40 4.05
C ALA A 59 0.46 -0.90 4.36
N MET A 60 0.09 -1.05 5.63
CA MET A 60 -0.73 -2.16 6.10
C MET A 60 -2.20 -1.75 6.10
N LEU A 61 -3.03 -2.47 5.35
CA LEU A 61 -4.46 -2.20 5.22
C LEU A 61 -5.29 -3.33 5.80
N TRP A 62 -6.44 -2.96 6.38
CA TRP A 62 -7.48 -3.88 6.79
C TRP A 62 -8.66 -3.76 5.84
N LEU A 63 -8.92 -4.82 5.08
CA LEU A 63 -9.98 -4.88 4.09
C LEU A 63 -11.13 -5.74 4.61
N LEU A 64 -12.37 -5.29 4.39
CA LEU A 64 -13.56 -6.09 4.66
C LEU A 64 -13.83 -6.98 3.45
N SER A 65 -13.78 -8.30 3.64
CA SER A 65 -14.18 -9.24 2.60
C SER A 65 -15.65 -9.60 2.79
N TRP A 66 -16.52 -9.15 1.88
CA TRP A 66 -17.85 -9.75 1.73
C TRP A 66 -17.72 -10.98 0.82
N GLY A 67 -17.80 -12.18 1.41
CA GLY A 67 -18.02 -13.46 0.73
C GLY A 67 -16.99 -13.82 -0.36
N ILE A 68 -15.81 -14.30 0.06
CA ILE A 68 -15.11 -15.36 -0.69
C ILE A 68 -15.61 -16.69 -0.16
#